data_AF-C4YX89-F1
#
_entry.id   AF-C4YX89-F1
#
_cell.length_a   1.000
_cell.length_b   1.000
_cell.length_c   1.000
_cell.angle_alpha   90.00
_cell.angle_beta   90.00
_cell.angle_gamma   90.00
#
_symmetry.space_group_name_H-M   'P 1'
#
loop_
_entity.id
_entity.type
_entity.pdbx_description
1 polymer ?
#
loop_
_entity_poly.entity_id
_entity_poly.type
_entity_poly.pdbx_seq_one_letter_code
_entity_poly.pdbx_strand_id
1 'polypeptide(L)'
;MTDHSAPLVKLLQEHIALNLSRAKCLGLFIISMLSCRTVNMALLCNAMPSGIKSASWYRRMQRFISEISISWRALALMLVVMTSLEKQTKWVLCLDRTNWKFGKRHINILYLAVSFHGIAIPLFGVF
;
A
#
# COMPACT_ATOMS: atom_id res chain seq x y z
N MET A 1 -2.30 -17.13 11.16
CA MET A 1 -2.98 -16.15 10.28
C MET A 1 -3.60 -16.93 9.12
N THR A 2 -4.92 -17.01 9.06
CA THR A 2 -5.63 -17.44 7.83
C THR A 2 -5.23 -16.49 6.70
N ASP A 3 -4.88 -17.04 5.54
CA ASP A 3 -4.38 -16.26 4.41
C ASP A 3 -5.54 -15.50 3.72
N HIS A 4 -5.95 -14.38 4.32
CA HIS A 4 -6.91 -13.45 3.75
C HIS A 4 -6.29 -12.55 2.66
N SER A 5 -5.05 -12.84 2.21
CA SER A 5 -4.37 -12.02 1.20
C SER A 5 -4.84 -12.30 -0.21
N ALA A 6 -5.51 -13.42 -0.48
CA ALA A 6 -5.85 -13.83 -1.85
C ALA A 6 -6.61 -12.76 -2.68
N PRO A 7 -7.65 -12.08 -2.15
CA PRO A 7 -8.32 -11.01 -2.90
C PRO A 7 -7.40 -9.80 -3.17
N LEU A 8 -6.59 -9.42 -2.18
CA LEU A 8 -5.63 -8.33 -2.32
C LEU A 8 -4.54 -8.68 -3.34
N VAL A 9 -4.00 -9.90 -3.30
CA VAL A 9 -2.99 -10.38 -4.26
C VAL A 9 -3.54 -10.34 -5.69
N LYS A 10 -4.80 -10.75 -5.89
CA LYS A 10 -5.46 -10.68 -7.20
C LYS A 10 -5.52 -9.23 -7.70
N LEU A 11 -6.01 -8.31 -6.87
CA LEU A 11 -6.09 -6.88 -7.20
C LEU A 11 -4.71 -6.27 -7.51
N LEU A 12 -3.67 -6.64 -6.73
CA LEU A 12 -2.29 -6.23 -6.96
C LEU A 12 -1.75 -6.70 -8.31
N GLN A 13 -2.05 -7.95 -8.71
CA GLN A 13 -1.60 -8.49 -10.00
C GLN A 13 -2.34 -7.85 -11.19
N GLU A 14 -3.62 -7.56 -11.02
CA GLU A 14 -4.45 -6.94 -12.07
C GLU A 14 -4.01 -5.49 -12.37
N HIS A 15 -3.59 -4.72 -11.35
CA HIS A 15 -3.32 -3.30 -11.53
C HIS A 15 -1.85 -2.87 -11.41
N ILE A 16 -1.02 -3.49 -10.56
CA ILE A 16 0.35 -3.02 -10.25
C ILE A 16 1.43 -3.74 -11.10
N ALA A 17 1.04 -4.64 -12.00
CA ALA A 17 1.96 -5.41 -12.85
C ALA A 17 3.05 -6.18 -12.07
N LEU A 18 2.74 -6.65 -10.86
CA LEU A 18 3.64 -7.47 -10.07
C LEU A 18 3.55 -8.94 -10.47
N ASN A 19 4.70 -9.63 -10.51
CA ASN A 19 4.69 -11.08 -10.56
C ASN A 19 4.08 -11.67 -9.27
N LEU A 20 3.65 -12.93 -9.32
CA LEU A 20 2.92 -13.57 -8.22
C LEU A 20 3.68 -13.55 -6.89
N SER A 21 5.00 -13.79 -6.90
CA SER A 21 5.79 -13.86 -5.67
C SER A 21 5.94 -12.48 -5.01
N ARG A 22 6.02 -11.41 -5.81
CA ARG A 22 6.05 -10.01 -5.35
C ARG A 22 4.67 -9.55 -4.89
N ALA A 23 3.61 -9.89 -5.61
CA ALA A 23 2.23 -9.58 -5.20
C ALA A 23 1.89 -10.24 -3.86
N LYS A 24 2.22 -11.53 -3.67
CA LYS A 24 2.10 -12.21 -2.37
C LYS A 24 2.92 -11.55 -1.27
N CYS A 25 4.14 -11.11 -1.59
CA CYS A 25 4.99 -10.41 -0.63
C CYS A 25 4.34 -9.10 -0.17
N LEU A 26 3.86 -8.28 -1.09
CA LEU A 26 3.18 -7.02 -0.79
C LEU A 26 1.86 -7.23 -0.04
N GLY A 27 1.06 -8.20 -0.46
CA GLY A 27 -0.21 -8.52 0.21
C GLY A 27 -0.01 -8.93 1.68
N LEU A 28 0.93 -9.84 1.94
CA LEU A 28 1.30 -10.22 3.30
C LEU A 28 1.90 -9.05 4.09
N PHE A 29 2.69 -8.19 3.45
CA PHE A 29 3.26 -7.01 4.10
C PHE A 29 2.17 -6.03 4.54
N ILE A 30 1.21 -5.71 3.66
CA ILE A 30 0.06 -4.86 3.97
C ILE A 30 -0.76 -5.43 5.12
N ILE A 31 -1.12 -6.72 5.06
CA ILE A 31 -1.88 -7.38 6.12
C ILE A 31 -1.12 -7.36 7.45
N SER A 32 0.19 -7.63 7.42
CA SER A 32 1.02 -7.57 8.64
C SER A 32 1.01 -6.18 9.26
N MET A 33 1.13 -5.12 8.44
CA MET A 33 1.06 -3.73 8.94
C MET A 33 -0.29 -3.42 9.59
N LEU A 34 -1.39 -3.86 8.97
CA LEU A 34 -2.74 -3.66 9.51
C LEU A 34 -2.96 -4.45 10.81
N SER A 35 -2.53 -5.71 10.86
CA SER A 35 -2.69 -6.57 12.03
C SER A 35 -1.82 -6.12 13.20
N CYS A 36 -0.57 -5.74 12.95
CA CYS A 36 0.35 -5.29 14.00
C CYS A 36 0.25 -3.80 14.33
N ARG A 37 -0.47 -3.02 13.52
CA ARG A 37 -0.60 -1.56 13.65
C ARG A 37 0.76 -0.85 13.75
N THR A 38 1.73 -1.32 12.98
CA THR A 38 3.08 -0.75 12.95
C THR A 38 3.67 -0.87 11.55
N VAL A 39 4.59 0.02 11.22
CA VAL A 39 5.41 -0.03 10.00
C VAL A 39 6.83 -0.51 10.29
N ASN A 40 7.15 -0.80 11.55
CA ASN A 40 8.48 -1.29 11.94
C ASN A 40 8.67 -2.73 11.43
N MET A 41 9.51 -2.91 10.41
CA MET A 41 9.77 -4.21 9.79
C MET A 41 10.23 -5.30 10.76
N ALA A 42 10.99 -4.97 11.82
CA ALA A 42 11.43 -5.96 12.80
C ALA A 42 10.24 -6.49 13.62
N LEU A 43 9.31 -5.60 14.01
CA LEU A 43 8.07 -5.98 14.69
C LEU A 43 7.13 -6.78 13.76
N LEU A 44 7.06 -6.40 12.49
CA LEU A 44 6.26 -7.12 11.49
C LEU A 44 6.74 -8.56 11.26
N CYS A 45 8.04 -8.82 11.43
CA CYS A 45 8.61 -10.16 11.36
C CYS A 45 8.20 -11.08 12.52
N ASN A 46 7.50 -10.57 13.53
CA ASN A 46 6.92 -11.39 14.60
C ASN A 46 5.51 -11.89 14.24
N ALA A 47 4.82 -11.26 13.29
CA ALA A 47 3.47 -11.64 12.85
C ALA A 47 3.46 -12.52 11.60
N MET A 48 4.55 -13.25 11.38
CA MET A 48 4.75 -14.05 10.19
C MET A 48 3.79 -15.24 10.05
N PRO A 49 3.51 -15.68 8.81
CA PRO A 49 2.99 -17.03 8.56
C PRO A 49 3.92 -18.08 9.20
N SER A 50 3.33 -19.12 9.79
CA SER A 50 4.07 -20.19 10.46
C SER A 50 5.05 -20.89 9.50
N GLY A 51 6.24 -21.25 10.00
CA GLY A 51 7.24 -22.03 9.27
C GLY A 51 8.32 -21.24 8.53
N ILE A 52 8.29 -19.90 8.55
CA ILE A 52 9.35 -19.06 7.95
C ILE A 52 10.22 -18.45 9.05
N LYS A 53 11.55 -18.51 8.90
CA LYS A 53 12.49 -17.81 9.80
C LYS A 53 12.32 -16.29 9.68
N SER A 54 12.13 -15.59 10.80
CA SER A 54 11.95 -14.13 10.83
C SER A 54 13.04 -13.36 10.08
N ALA A 55 14.31 -13.79 10.19
CA ALA A 55 15.42 -13.17 9.47
C ALA A 55 15.34 -13.34 7.93
N SER A 56 14.75 -14.44 7.45
CA SER A 56 14.55 -14.66 6.01
C SER A 56 13.50 -13.69 5.45
N TRP A 57 12.42 -13.49 6.21
CA TRP A 57 11.35 -12.57 5.85
C TRP A 57 11.76 -11.11 5.90
N TYR A 58 12.51 -10.73 6.94
CA TYR A 58 13.08 -9.39 7.03
C TYR A 58 13.89 -9.06 5.76
N ARG A 59 14.77 -9.97 5.34
CA ARG A 59 15.54 -9.81 4.08
C ARG A 59 14.64 -9.74 2.84
N ARG A 60 13.56 -10.54 2.79
CA ARG A 60 12.60 -10.51 1.67
C ARG A 60 11.87 -9.17 1.58
N MET A 61 11.43 -8.60 2.71
CA MET A 61 10.81 -7.28 2.79
C MET A 61 11.78 -6.18 2.35
N GLN A 62 13.02 -6.23 2.84
CA GLN A 62 14.05 -5.26 2.44
C GLN A 62 14.29 -5.27 0.92
N ARG A 63 14.50 -6.45 0.32
CA ARG A 63 14.65 -6.59 -1.14
C ARG A 63 13.43 -6.10 -1.91
N PHE A 64 12.24 -6.43 -1.41
CA PHE A 64 11.00 -5.97 -2.03
C PHE A 64 10.95 -4.44 -2.06
N ILE A 65 11.18 -3.77 -0.93
CA ILE A 65 11.14 -2.30 -0.82
C ILE A 65 12.23 -1.63 -1.66
N SER A 66 13.44 -2.21 -1.75
CA SER A 66 14.52 -1.62 -2.56
C SER A 66 14.27 -1.69 -4.07
N GLU A 67 13.44 -2.63 -4.53
CA GLU A 67 13.23 -2.92 -5.95
C GLU A 67 11.84 -2.54 -6.45
N ILE A 68 10.89 -2.27 -5.54
CA ILE A 68 9.50 -2.02 -5.92
C ILE A 68 9.39 -0.69 -6.66
N SER A 69 8.73 -0.74 -7.82
CA SER A 69 8.31 0.44 -8.57
C SER A 69 6.82 0.31 -8.84
N ILE A 70 6.05 1.30 -8.40
CA ILE A 70 4.60 1.35 -8.57
C ILE A 70 4.29 2.61 -9.36
N SER A 71 3.63 2.45 -10.51
CA SER A 71 3.14 3.59 -11.28
C SER A 71 2.04 4.32 -10.50
N TRP A 72 2.17 5.63 -10.36
CA TRP A 72 1.15 6.48 -9.73
C TRP A 72 -0.22 6.32 -10.40
N ARG A 73 -0.24 6.17 -11.73
CA ARG A 73 -1.47 5.91 -12.49
C ARG A 73 -2.08 4.55 -12.16
N ALA A 74 -1.24 3.51 -12.06
CA ALA A 74 -1.69 2.16 -11.70
C ALA A 74 -2.28 2.11 -10.28
N LEU A 75 -1.63 2.79 -9.33
CA LEU A 75 -2.11 2.89 -7.96
C LEU A 75 -3.46 3.62 -7.90
N ALA A 76 -3.61 4.76 -8.59
CA ALA A 76 -4.86 5.50 -8.63
C ALA A 76 -6.02 4.65 -9.19
N LEU A 77 -5.78 3.94 -10.31
CA LEU A 77 -6.78 3.05 -10.91
C LEU A 77 -7.18 1.92 -9.97
N MET A 78 -6.20 1.30 -9.30
CA MET A 78 -6.49 0.28 -8.30
C MET A 78 -7.36 0.84 -7.17
N LEU A 79 -7.01 1.99 -6.61
CA LEU A 79 -7.76 2.58 -5.50
C LEU A 79 -9.20 2.89 -5.90
N VAL A 80 -9.42 3.38 -7.12
CA VAL A 80 -10.76 3.61 -7.68
C VAL A 80 -11.56 2.31 -7.70
N VAL A 81 -11.02 1.24 -8.29
CA VAL A 81 -11.69 -0.07 -8.40
C VAL A 81 -11.93 -0.69 -7.03
N MET A 82 -10.94 -0.64 -6.14
CA MET A 82 -11.01 -1.19 -4.78
C MET A 82 -12.11 -0.53 -3.95
N THR A 83 -12.40 0.75 -4.22
CA THR A 83 -13.39 1.54 -3.49
C THR A 83 -14.71 1.69 -4.24
N SER A 84 -14.84 1.08 -5.43
CA SER A 84 -16.01 1.20 -6.31
C SER A 84 -16.35 2.66 -6.68
N LEU A 85 -15.33 3.52 -6.78
CA LEU A 85 -15.49 4.93 -7.13
C LEU A 85 -15.94 5.11 -8.59
N GLU A 86 -15.60 4.17 -9.47
CA GLU A 86 -16.02 4.17 -10.88
C GLU A 86 -17.54 4.06 -11.07
N LYS A 87 -18.26 3.58 -10.04
CA LYS A 87 -19.72 3.48 -10.03
C LYS A 87 -20.41 4.76 -9.57
N GLN A 88 -19.65 5.73 -9.07
CA GLN A 88 -20.19 7.00 -8.59
C GLN A 88 -20.44 7.95 -9.75
N THR A 89 -21.59 8.61 -9.75
CA THR A 89 -21.97 9.56 -10.82
C THR A 89 -21.26 10.90 -10.70
N LYS A 90 -20.80 11.26 -9.50
CA LYS A 90 -20.08 12.51 -9.22
C LYS A 90 -18.97 12.25 -8.22
N TRP A 91 -17.83 12.88 -8.44
CA TRP A 91 -16.70 12.85 -7.52
C TRP A 91 -16.55 14.23 -6.88
N VAL A 92 -16.35 14.25 -5.56
CA VAL A 92 -15.91 15.45 -4.85
C VAL A 92 -14.40 15.35 -4.71
N LEU A 93 -13.70 16.22 -5.43
CA LEU A 93 -12.24 16.28 -5.39
C LEU A 93 -11.78 17.19 -4.26
N CYS A 94 -10.77 16.74 -3.52
CA CYS A 94 -10.15 17.50 -2.44
C CYS A 94 -8.65 17.59 -2.68
N LEU A 95 -8.10 18.76 -2.39
CA LEU A 95 -6.66 18.99 -2.35
C LEU A 95 -6.25 19.21 -0.90
N ASP A 96 -5.25 18.46 -0.44
CA ASP A 96 -4.71 18.61 0.91
C ASP A 96 -3.18 18.58 0.89
N ARG A 97 -2.57 19.40 1.75
CA ARG A 97 -1.11 19.44 1.92
C ARG A 97 -0.72 18.71 3.18
N THR A 98 0.26 17.81 3.07
CA THR A 98 0.96 17.24 4.22
C THR A 98 2.44 17.57 4.18
N ASN A 99 3.04 17.78 5.35
CA ASN A 99 4.48 17.97 5.49
C ASN A 99 5.06 16.75 6.21
N TRP A 100 5.89 16.01 5.50
CA TRP A 100 6.70 14.94 6.08
C TRP A 100 8.08 15.49 6.41
N LYS A 101 8.66 15.00 7.50
CA LYS A 101 10.01 15.37 7.91
C LYS A 101 10.92 14.15 7.94
N PHE A 102 11.90 14.13 7.04
CA PHE A 102 12.93 13.11 7.02
C PHE A 102 14.24 13.67 7.61
N GLY A 103 14.49 13.38 8.89
CA GLY A 103 15.57 14.01 9.65
C GLY A 103 15.35 15.52 9.74
N LYS A 104 16.18 16.30 9.04
CA LYS A 104 16.03 17.78 8.93
C LYS A 104 15.35 18.22 7.63
N ARG A 105 15.15 17.32 6.66
CA ARG A 105 14.58 17.63 5.36
C ARG A 105 13.05 17.62 5.43
N HIS A 106 12.44 18.72 5.02
CA HIS A 106 10.99 18.80 4.80
C HIS A 106 10.63 18.25 3.42
N ILE A 107 9.57 17.46 3.35
CA ILE A 107 8.97 16.89 2.15
C ILE A 107 7.52 17.34 2.16
N ASN A 108 7.19 18.33 1.32
CA ASN A 108 5.82 18.83 1.22
C ASN A 108 5.10 18.06 0.13
N ILE A 109 4.02 17.38 0.48
CA ILE A 109 3.25 16.60 -0.48
C ILE A 109 1.88 17.26 -0.62
N LEU A 110 1.52 17.63 -1.84
CA LEU A 110 0.16 18.03 -2.19
C LEU A 110 -0.55 16.81 -2.78
N TYR A 111 -1.59 16.34 -2.10
CA TYR A 111 -2.41 15.22 -2.55
C TYR A 111 -3.68 15.72 -3.24
N LEU A 112 -4.01 15.12 -4.38
CA LEU A 112 -5.35 15.11 -4.96
C LEU A 112 -6.05 13.82 -4.53
N ALA A 113 -7.20 13.98 -3.88
CA ALA A 113 -8.00 12.89 -3.35
C ALA A 113 -9.46 13.00 -3.77
N VAL A 114 -10.19 11.88 -3.69
CA VAL A 114 -11.65 11.85 -3.78
C VAL A 114 -12.21 11.73 -2.36
N SER A 115 -13.05 12.68 -1.96
CA SER A 115 -13.83 12.55 -0.72
C SER A 115 -14.96 11.55 -0.92
N PHE A 116 -14.93 10.47 -0.15
CA PHE A 116 -15.85 9.36 -0.27
C PHE A 116 -16.16 8.79 1.11
N HIS A 117 -17.45 8.74 1.50
CA HIS A 117 -17.88 8.17 2.79
C HIS A 117 -17.10 8.68 4.02
N GLY A 118 -16.77 9.97 4.06
CA GLY A 118 -16.05 10.59 5.18
C GLY A 118 -14.55 10.31 5.21
N ILE A 119 -14.00 9.65 4.19
CA ILE A 119 -12.55 9.46 4.01
C ILE A 119 -12.06 10.14 2.73
N ALA A 120 -10.80 10.57 2.71
CA ALA A 120 -10.14 11.05 1.51
C ALA A 120 -9.31 9.92 0.90
N ILE A 121 -9.68 9.46 -0.31
CA ILE A 121 -8.94 8.43 -1.05
C ILE A 121 -7.90 9.14 -1.93
N PRO A 122 -6.59 9.04 -1.62
CA PRO A 122 -5.56 9.76 -2.38
C PRO A 122 -5.35 9.10 -3.74
N LEU A 123 -5.44 9.88 -4.82
CA LEU A 123 -5.21 9.39 -6.18
C LEU A 123 -3.81 9.77 -6.67
N PHE A 124 -3.41 11.03 -6.46
CA PHE A 124 -2.14 11.56 -6.95
C PHE A 124 -1.48 12.43 -5.90
N GLY A 125 -0.14 12.44 -5.91
CA GLY A 125 0.66 13.32 -5.06
C GLY A 125 1.80 13.94 -5.86
N VAL A 126 2.15 15.18 -5.52
CA VAL A 126 3.35 15.88 -6.02
C VAL A 126 4.19 16.32 -4.81
N PHE A 127 5.52 16.20 -4.92
CA PHE A 127 6.50 16.40 -3.83
C PHE A 127 7.37 17.64 -4.07
#